data_AF-A0A067TV42-F1
#
_entry.id   AF-A0A067TV42-F1
#
_cell.length_a   1.000
_cell.length_b   1.000
_cell.length_c   1.000
_cell.angle_alpha   90.00
_cell.angle_beta   90.00
_cell.angle_gamma   90.00
#
_symmetry.space_group_name_H-M   'P 1'
#
loop_
_entity.id
_entity.type
_entity.pdbx_description
1 polymer ?
#
loop_
_entity_poly.entity_id
_entity_poly.type
_entity_poly.pdbx_seq_one_letter_code
_entity_poly.pdbx_strand_id
1 'polypeptide(L)'
;MAPEDTTKVTELPTNSSKRPLVPAASFADVLEDLSKHDKGEGANKGVKTWSRSPLPESIDDKRAITFQNIDIRESNHESGASEIHLFGVTKAGHSILARVGGFDHYFYYPAPSGFSEEDLGPLREYLNTSPILPHHLSKSKNPIITNIEIEEQSTTPNGPVRPFLKISLLNHGHIGAVKGILTGGYCEYRGLFTSLELTHEAKIPYILRFMIDHQCNAMSWFLIPTDKYEHIPKETKISHCQLEVSLEADDLMICDTVDDREKFAPLRILSFDIETGIPSTEGQFPSALHDPVIQIGNMVSTYGQPNPSIRAIFTLGTCSPIAGTQVLAFEKEKELLTEWRKFFMEVDPDIVIGYNITQFDVPYLLNRARTLGLADFAYLGRVKSSPQRLGAWRPNFWNCPGYDGRLLLDVYHHIREHYPGLPGEGAYKLNGVSSHFLGQKKEDISYKQIPILQNGNADTRRDLAIYCMKDTYLPLLLLAKLSCFEEEVKEAKEAHVPFNVIRVAKWMKAVAKRCLDAIDQQYILPDTPH
;
A
#
# COMPACT_ATOMS: atom_id res chain seq x y z
N MET A 1 30.43 -47.42 8.30
CA MET A 1 30.38 -47.05 6.87
C MET A 1 29.40 -45.90 6.77
N ALA A 2 29.93 -44.69 6.58
CA ALA A 2 29.15 -43.47 6.50
C ALA A 2 28.38 -43.41 5.16
N PRO A 3 27.17 -42.85 5.11
CA PRO A 3 26.53 -42.48 3.85
C PRO A 3 26.94 -41.07 3.42
N GLU A 4 27.18 -40.94 2.12
CA GLU A 4 27.63 -39.75 1.40
C GLU A 4 26.55 -38.65 1.34
N ASP A 5 27.00 -37.43 1.57
CA ASP A 5 26.26 -36.17 1.49
C ASP A 5 26.36 -35.65 0.05
N THR A 6 25.22 -35.44 -0.63
CA THR A 6 25.16 -34.92 -2.00
C THR A 6 24.36 -33.62 -2.04
N THR A 7 25.02 -32.52 -1.65
CA THR A 7 24.56 -31.17 -1.95
C THR A 7 25.12 -30.73 -3.30
N LYS A 8 24.27 -30.76 -4.35
CA LYS A 8 24.57 -30.17 -5.66
C LYS A 8 24.47 -28.65 -5.57
N VAL A 9 25.62 -27.98 -5.58
CA VAL A 9 25.74 -26.55 -5.88
C VAL A 9 25.73 -26.41 -7.40
N THR A 10 24.71 -25.78 -7.96
CA THR A 10 24.66 -25.38 -9.37
C THR A 10 25.54 -24.14 -9.57
N GLU A 11 26.72 -24.33 -10.16
CA GLU A 11 27.55 -23.25 -10.70
C GLU A 11 26.92 -22.66 -11.96
N LEU A 12 26.86 -21.33 -12.05
CA LEU A 12 26.47 -20.60 -13.25
C LEU A 12 27.63 -20.53 -14.24
N PRO A 13 27.38 -20.63 -15.56
CA PRO A 13 28.44 -20.71 -16.56
C PRO A 13 29.14 -19.36 -16.75
N THR A 14 30.46 -19.39 -16.68
CA THR A 14 31.34 -18.27 -17.03
C THR A 14 31.47 -18.20 -18.55
N ASN A 15 31.01 -17.09 -19.16
CA ASN A 15 31.38 -16.79 -20.54
C ASN A 15 32.01 -15.39 -20.63
N SER A 16 33.29 -15.39 -20.98
CA SER A 16 34.15 -14.23 -21.08
C SER A 16 34.03 -13.62 -22.47
N SER A 17 33.47 -12.42 -22.55
CA SER A 17 33.81 -11.49 -23.63
C SER A 17 34.09 -10.12 -23.00
N LYS A 18 35.39 -9.82 -22.89
CA LYS A 18 35.91 -8.54 -22.38
C LYS A 18 35.52 -7.43 -23.36
N ARG A 19 34.47 -6.67 -23.03
CA ARG A 19 34.39 -5.26 -23.45
C ARG A 19 35.23 -4.42 -22.48
N PRO A 20 35.97 -3.41 -22.95
CA PRO A 20 36.81 -2.61 -22.06
C PRO A 20 35.92 -1.92 -21.01
N LEU A 21 36.33 -2.04 -19.75
CA LEU A 21 35.76 -1.31 -18.62
C LEU A 21 35.79 0.18 -18.97
N VAL A 22 34.60 0.76 -19.19
CA VAL A 22 34.40 2.20 -19.17
C VAL A 22 34.89 2.68 -17.79
N PRO A 23 35.70 3.76 -17.68
CA PRO A 23 36.10 4.29 -16.38
C PRO A 23 34.85 4.52 -15.53
N ALA A 24 34.93 4.25 -14.23
CA ALA A 24 33.85 4.52 -13.30
C ALA A 24 33.48 6.00 -13.39
N ALA A 25 32.43 6.31 -14.16
CA ALA A 25 31.91 7.65 -14.30
C ALA A 25 31.42 8.09 -12.91
N SER A 26 31.72 9.33 -12.53
CA SER A 26 31.19 9.90 -11.29
C SER A 26 29.66 9.91 -11.39
N PHE A 27 28.93 9.89 -10.26
CA PHE A 27 27.47 9.95 -10.37
C PHE A 27 26.97 11.27 -11.01
N ALA A 28 27.76 12.34 -10.96
CA ALA A 28 27.49 13.56 -11.69
C ALA A 28 27.44 13.34 -13.22
N ASP A 29 28.33 12.49 -13.75
CA ASP A 29 28.34 12.13 -15.18
C ASP A 29 27.08 11.33 -15.55
N VAL A 30 26.64 10.43 -14.67
CA VAL A 30 25.39 9.67 -14.86
C VAL A 30 24.18 10.61 -14.92
N LEU A 31 24.11 11.62 -14.04
CA LEU A 31 23.05 12.62 -14.05
C LEU A 31 23.08 13.48 -15.33
N GLU A 32 24.27 13.79 -15.83
CA GLU A 32 24.46 14.50 -17.09
C GLU A 32 23.98 13.67 -18.29
N ASP A 33 24.32 12.38 -18.33
CA ASP A 33 23.90 11.48 -19.40
C ASP A 33 22.38 11.28 -19.41
N LEU A 34 21.79 11.09 -18.22
CA LEU A 34 20.33 11.10 -18.08
C LEU A 34 19.73 12.44 -18.52
N SER A 35 20.40 13.58 -18.31
CA SER A 35 19.93 14.89 -18.82
C SER A 35 19.98 14.99 -20.35
N LYS A 36 20.95 14.35 -21.00
CA LYS A 36 21.06 14.32 -22.45
C LYS A 36 19.93 13.49 -23.06
N HIS A 37 19.57 12.37 -22.43
CA HIS A 37 18.43 11.54 -22.83
C HIS A 37 17.11 12.33 -22.82
N ASP A 38 16.81 13.08 -21.75
CA ASP A 38 15.59 13.90 -21.67
C ASP A 38 15.44 14.90 -22.83
N LYS A 39 16.56 15.47 -23.29
CA LYS A 39 16.58 16.45 -24.38
C LYS A 39 16.37 15.82 -25.76
N GLY A 40 16.64 14.52 -25.91
CA GLY A 40 16.44 13.77 -27.15
C GLY A 40 14.98 13.36 -27.40
N GLU A 41 14.18 13.20 -26.33
CA GLU A 41 12.79 12.73 -26.40
C GLU A 41 11.73 13.84 -26.56
N GLY A 42 12.13 15.04 -27.01
CA GLY A 42 11.17 16.12 -27.29
C GLY A 42 10.57 16.77 -26.05
N ALA A 43 11.25 16.72 -24.90
CA ALA A 43 10.80 17.38 -23.68
C ALA A 43 10.66 18.90 -23.89
N ASN A 44 9.42 19.39 -23.73
CA ASN A 44 9.08 20.80 -23.76
C ASN A 44 9.98 21.59 -22.81
N LYS A 45 10.67 22.59 -23.35
CA LYS A 45 11.49 23.54 -22.58
C LYS A 45 10.60 24.24 -21.54
N GLY A 46 10.86 23.99 -20.25
CA GLY A 46 10.62 24.98 -19.20
C GLY A 46 9.28 24.93 -18.44
N VAL A 47 8.45 23.88 -18.54
CA VAL A 47 7.26 23.77 -17.69
C VAL A 47 7.46 22.71 -16.61
N LYS A 48 7.39 23.15 -15.34
CA LYS A 48 7.29 22.31 -14.15
C LYS A 48 5.96 21.56 -14.19
N THR A 49 5.90 20.36 -14.74
CA THR A 49 4.74 19.49 -14.54
C THR A 49 5.20 18.21 -13.87
N TRP A 50 5.18 18.19 -12.54
CA TRP A 50 5.29 16.94 -11.78
C TRP A 50 3.98 16.16 -11.81
N SER A 51 2.87 16.88 -11.98
CA SER A 51 1.51 16.35 -12.09
C SER A 51 1.37 15.22 -13.13
N ARG A 52 0.38 14.35 -12.90
CA ARG A 52 -0.09 13.41 -13.94
C ARG A 52 -0.65 14.16 -15.13
N SER A 53 -0.66 13.50 -16.29
CA SER A 53 -1.37 14.00 -17.47
C SER A 53 -2.82 14.34 -17.08
N PRO A 54 -3.33 15.52 -17.45
CA PRO A 54 -4.70 15.91 -17.11
C PRO A 54 -5.69 14.94 -17.75
N LEU A 55 -6.86 14.82 -17.12
CA LEU A 55 -7.98 14.11 -17.74
C LEU A 55 -8.43 14.86 -19.00
N PRO A 56 -8.97 14.18 -20.01
CA PRO A 56 -9.63 14.83 -21.15
C PRO A 56 -10.73 15.79 -20.68
N GLU A 57 -10.94 16.90 -21.41
CA GLU A 57 -11.92 17.95 -21.02
C GLU A 57 -13.35 17.44 -20.87
N SER A 58 -13.72 16.37 -21.58
CA SER A 58 -14.96 15.62 -21.36
C SER A 58 -14.62 14.22 -20.84
N ILE A 59 -14.79 14.00 -19.54
CA ILE A 59 -14.95 12.64 -19.01
C ILE A 59 -16.37 12.25 -19.40
N ASP A 60 -16.50 11.47 -20.47
CA ASP A 60 -17.80 11.06 -20.98
C ASP A 60 -18.32 9.93 -20.08
N ASP A 61 -19.42 10.18 -19.37
CA ASP A 61 -20.16 9.19 -18.54
C ASP A 61 -20.54 7.93 -19.33
N LYS A 62 -20.41 7.98 -20.66
CA LYS A 62 -20.69 6.88 -21.58
C LYS A 62 -19.54 5.89 -21.79
N ARG A 63 -18.43 5.99 -21.05
CA ARG A 63 -17.27 5.10 -21.24
C ARG A 63 -17.05 4.18 -20.07
N ALA A 64 -16.82 2.91 -20.38
CA ALA A 64 -16.34 1.98 -19.37
C ALA A 64 -14.98 2.43 -18.83
N ILE A 65 -14.77 2.27 -17.52
CA ILE A 65 -13.52 2.60 -16.86
C ILE A 65 -12.74 1.31 -16.64
N THR A 66 -11.50 1.27 -17.14
CA THR A 66 -10.57 0.15 -16.89
C THR A 66 -9.37 0.65 -16.11
N PHE A 67 -9.08 0.00 -14.97
CA PHE A 67 -7.96 0.39 -14.10
C PHE A 67 -7.38 -0.82 -13.38
N GLN A 68 -6.09 -0.76 -13.05
CA GLN A 68 -5.45 -1.73 -12.18
C GLN A 68 -5.58 -1.26 -10.74
N ASN A 69 -6.15 -2.08 -9.86
CA ASN A 69 -6.15 -1.76 -8.43
C ASN A 69 -4.74 -1.91 -7.85
N ILE A 70 -4.37 -1.02 -6.94
CA ILE A 70 -3.10 -1.10 -6.22
C ILE A 70 -3.32 -1.23 -4.71
N ASP A 71 -4.36 -0.60 -4.16
CA ASP A 71 -4.69 -0.67 -2.74
C ASP A 71 -6.20 -0.85 -2.56
N ILE A 72 -6.59 -1.53 -1.50
CA ILE A 72 -7.97 -1.75 -1.10
C ILE A 72 -8.12 -1.38 0.38
N ARG A 73 -9.13 -0.59 0.70
CA ARG A 73 -9.41 -0.12 2.06
C ARG A 73 -10.88 -0.27 2.40
N GLU A 74 -11.16 -0.49 3.67
CA GLU A 74 -12.52 -0.40 4.22
C GLU A 74 -12.82 1.06 4.60
N SER A 75 -14.06 1.46 4.37
CA SER A 75 -14.60 2.74 4.79
C SER A 75 -16.07 2.59 5.14
N ASN A 76 -16.71 3.69 5.52
CA ASN A 76 -18.15 3.75 5.74
C ASN A 76 -18.74 4.87 4.88
N HIS A 77 -19.79 4.53 4.14
CA HIS A 77 -20.61 5.49 3.42
C HIS A 77 -21.34 6.42 4.43
N GLU A 78 -21.77 7.59 3.98
CA GLU A 78 -22.51 8.55 4.83
C GLU A 78 -23.82 7.98 5.38
N SER A 79 -24.40 7.02 4.66
CA SER A 79 -25.56 6.24 5.12
C SER A 79 -25.29 5.34 6.33
N GLY A 80 -24.03 5.14 6.71
CA GLY A 80 -23.59 4.19 7.71
C GLY A 80 -23.33 2.77 7.17
N ALA A 81 -23.57 2.52 5.87
CA ALA A 81 -23.21 1.27 5.22
C ALA A 81 -21.69 1.11 5.05
N SER A 82 -21.21 -0.13 5.04
CA SER A 82 -19.82 -0.43 4.70
C SER A 82 -19.54 -0.12 3.24
N GLU A 83 -18.35 0.40 2.96
CA GLU A 83 -17.90 0.78 1.62
C GLU A 83 -16.48 0.27 1.43
N ILE A 84 -16.16 -0.25 0.24
CA ILE A 84 -14.81 -0.62 -0.15
C ILE A 84 -14.23 0.48 -1.03
N HIS A 85 -13.02 0.93 -0.71
CA HIS A 85 -12.25 1.88 -1.53
C HIS A 85 -11.19 1.14 -2.31
N LEU A 86 -11.33 1.11 -3.63
CA LEU A 86 -10.32 0.60 -4.55
C LEU A 86 -9.54 1.77 -5.14
N PHE A 87 -8.25 1.86 -4.79
CA PHE A 87 -7.34 2.81 -5.42
C PHE A 87 -6.63 2.14 -6.59
N GLY A 88 -6.40 2.89 -7.65
CA GLY A 88 -5.71 2.32 -8.80
C GLY A 88 -5.30 3.33 -9.86
N VAL A 89 -4.87 2.79 -10.99
CA VAL A 89 -4.36 3.56 -12.12
C VAL A 89 -4.94 3.01 -13.42
N THR A 90 -5.46 3.90 -14.26
CA THR A 90 -5.94 3.52 -15.59
C THR A 90 -4.76 3.24 -16.53
N LYS A 91 -5.04 2.60 -17.68
CA LYS A 91 -4.05 2.41 -18.74
C LYS A 91 -3.41 3.71 -19.23
N ALA A 92 -4.16 4.83 -19.18
CA ALA A 92 -3.66 6.15 -19.54
C ALA A 92 -2.83 6.84 -18.42
N GLY A 93 -2.66 6.18 -17.27
CA GLY A 93 -1.90 6.72 -16.14
C GLY A 93 -2.68 7.68 -15.25
N HIS A 94 -4.01 7.66 -15.31
CA HIS A 94 -4.85 8.46 -14.41
C HIS A 94 -5.10 7.75 -13.09
N SER A 95 -4.93 8.45 -11.97
CA SER A 95 -5.26 7.90 -10.65
C SER A 95 -6.77 7.89 -10.40
N ILE A 96 -7.27 6.80 -9.84
CA ILE A 96 -8.68 6.60 -9.54
C ILE A 96 -8.89 6.12 -8.11
N LEU A 97 -9.95 6.62 -7.48
CA LEU A 97 -10.63 5.99 -6.35
C LEU A 97 -12.01 5.51 -6.82
N ALA A 98 -12.26 4.21 -6.77
CA ALA A 98 -13.59 3.63 -6.93
C ALA A 98 -14.17 3.27 -5.55
N ARG A 99 -15.31 3.87 -5.22
CA ARG A 99 -16.05 3.71 -3.96
C ARG A 99 -17.16 2.69 -4.18
N VAL A 100 -16.91 1.45 -3.76
CA VAL A 100 -17.77 0.30 -4.01
C VAL A 100 -18.72 0.10 -2.82
N GLY A 101 -20.00 0.32 -3.05
CA GLY A 101 -21.10 0.04 -2.11
C GLY A 101 -21.76 -1.31 -2.37
N GLY A 102 -22.88 -1.58 -1.69
CA GLY A 102 -23.72 -2.74 -1.98
C GLY A 102 -23.19 -4.11 -1.52
N PHE A 103 -22.06 -4.15 -0.82
CA PHE A 103 -21.51 -5.39 -0.29
C PHE A 103 -21.78 -5.55 1.22
N ASP A 104 -22.84 -6.29 1.56
CA ASP A 104 -23.17 -6.58 2.94
C ASP A 104 -22.35 -7.76 3.47
N HIS A 105 -21.49 -7.51 4.46
CA HIS A 105 -20.75 -8.59 5.10
C HIS A 105 -21.71 -9.51 5.86
N TYR A 106 -21.47 -10.80 5.78
CA TYR A 106 -22.25 -11.82 6.47
C TYR A 106 -21.41 -12.75 7.35
N PHE A 107 -22.10 -13.49 8.21
CA PHE A 107 -21.59 -14.65 8.93
C PHE A 107 -22.68 -15.72 9.06
N TYR A 108 -22.31 -16.92 9.49
CA TYR A 108 -23.24 -18.03 9.64
C TYR A 108 -23.47 -18.41 11.11
N TYR A 109 -24.69 -18.85 11.42
CA TYR A 109 -25.08 -19.40 12.72
C TYR A 109 -25.99 -20.62 12.51
N PRO A 110 -25.84 -21.74 13.25
CA PRO A 110 -26.68 -22.92 13.04
C PRO A 110 -28.18 -22.59 13.17
N ALA A 111 -29.00 -23.05 12.23
CA ALA A 111 -30.45 -22.83 12.32
C ALA A 111 -31.03 -23.65 13.49
N PRO A 112 -31.80 -23.05 14.41
CA PRO A 112 -32.35 -23.77 15.54
C PRO A 112 -33.43 -24.76 15.10
N SER A 113 -33.65 -25.81 15.90
CA SER A 113 -34.68 -26.80 15.62
C SER A 113 -36.07 -26.16 15.60
N GLY A 114 -36.84 -26.41 14.54
CA GLY A 114 -38.18 -25.82 14.36
C GLY A 114 -38.18 -24.43 13.72
N PHE A 115 -37.02 -23.90 13.31
CA PHE A 115 -36.91 -22.70 12.50
C PHE A 115 -37.29 -22.97 11.04
N SER A 116 -37.97 -22.02 10.39
CA SER A 116 -38.46 -22.13 9.02
C SER A 116 -38.32 -20.82 8.24
N GLU A 117 -38.57 -20.86 6.93
CA GLU A 117 -38.58 -19.67 6.05
C GLU A 117 -39.53 -18.57 6.54
N GLU A 118 -40.65 -18.93 7.19
CA GLU A 118 -41.63 -17.97 7.74
C GLU A 118 -41.04 -17.14 8.89
N ASP A 119 -39.96 -17.61 9.52
CA ASP A 119 -39.31 -16.97 10.65
C ASP A 119 -38.24 -15.94 10.24
N LEU A 120 -37.79 -15.94 8.99
CA LEU A 120 -36.68 -15.09 8.54
C LEU A 120 -36.94 -13.59 8.71
N GLY A 121 -38.07 -13.11 8.19
CA GLY A 121 -38.49 -11.71 8.32
C GLY A 121 -38.71 -11.29 9.78
N PRO A 122 -39.53 -12.03 10.55
CA PRO A 122 -39.75 -11.73 11.96
C PRO A 122 -38.48 -11.80 12.83
N LEU A 123 -37.57 -12.76 12.60
CA LEU A 123 -36.29 -12.82 13.29
C LEU A 123 -35.42 -11.59 12.97
N ARG A 124 -35.34 -11.21 11.69
CA ARG A 124 -34.60 -10.02 11.27
C ARG A 124 -35.12 -8.76 11.97
N GLU A 125 -36.43 -8.58 12.05
CA GLU A 125 -37.04 -7.44 12.76
C GLU A 125 -36.76 -7.51 14.26
N TYR A 126 -36.89 -8.69 14.87
CA TYR A 126 -36.58 -8.91 16.29
C TYR A 126 -35.13 -8.55 16.63
N LEU A 127 -34.17 -8.99 15.81
CA LEU A 127 -32.75 -8.70 16.04
C LEU A 127 -32.42 -7.23 15.81
N ASN A 128 -33.01 -6.58 14.80
CA ASN A 128 -32.83 -5.15 14.53
C ASN A 128 -33.41 -4.26 15.64
N THR A 129 -34.47 -4.71 16.32
CA THR A 129 -35.13 -3.99 17.42
C THR A 129 -34.69 -4.44 18.81
N SER A 130 -33.68 -5.32 18.90
CA SER A 130 -33.24 -5.90 20.17
C SER A 130 -32.73 -4.82 21.14
N PRO A 131 -33.20 -4.80 22.40
CA PRO A 131 -32.78 -3.81 23.40
C PRO A 131 -31.33 -4.00 23.87
N ILE A 132 -30.69 -5.11 23.46
CA ILE A 132 -29.31 -5.48 23.84
C ILE A 132 -28.30 -4.83 22.91
N LEU A 133 -28.74 -4.39 21.73
CA LEU A 133 -27.90 -3.62 20.83
C LEU A 133 -27.44 -2.34 21.53
N PRO A 134 -26.16 -1.94 21.34
CA PRO A 134 -25.67 -0.65 21.82
C PRO A 134 -26.63 0.48 21.45
N HIS A 135 -26.93 1.37 22.40
CA HIS A 135 -27.97 2.40 22.24
C HIS A 135 -27.78 3.34 21.04
N HIS A 136 -26.56 3.50 20.52
CA HIS A 136 -26.31 4.27 19.30
C HIS A 136 -26.75 3.52 18.02
N LEU A 137 -26.71 2.19 18.03
CA LEU A 137 -27.14 1.33 16.92
C LEU A 137 -28.66 1.15 16.89
N SER A 138 -29.30 1.05 18.05
CA SER A 138 -30.77 0.94 18.14
C SER A 138 -31.52 2.21 17.69
N LYS A 139 -30.81 3.33 17.52
CA LYS A 139 -31.34 4.60 16.97
C LYS A 139 -30.99 4.83 15.50
N SER A 140 -30.33 3.87 14.85
CA SER A 140 -30.03 3.96 13.42
C SER A 140 -31.32 4.03 12.62
N LYS A 141 -31.36 4.90 11.60
CA LYS A 141 -32.47 4.95 10.65
C LYS A 141 -32.46 3.76 9.69
N ASN A 142 -31.29 3.19 9.46
CA ASN A 142 -31.09 2.06 8.56
C ASN A 142 -31.03 0.75 9.37
N PRO A 143 -31.58 -0.36 8.85
CA PRO A 143 -31.49 -1.65 9.51
C PRO A 143 -30.04 -2.09 9.65
N ILE A 144 -29.70 -2.71 10.78
CA ILE A 144 -28.35 -3.27 11.02
C ILE A 144 -28.18 -4.55 10.22
N ILE A 145 -29.17 -5.45 10.31
CA ILE A 145 -29.26 -6.70 9.56
C ILE A 145 -30.09 -6.44 8.31
N THR A 146 -29.45 -6.59 7.15
CA THR A 146 -30.04 -6.36 5.84
C THR A 146 -30.71 -7.60 5.28
N ASN A 147 -30.23 -8.79 5.64
CA ASN A 147 -30.82 -10.04 5.19
C ASN A 147 -30.56 -11.19 6.17
N ILE A 148 -31.47 -12.17 6.19
CA ILE A 148 -31.26 -13.47 6.82
C ILE A 148 -31.77 -14.53 5.83
N GLU A 149 -30.94 -15.52 5.52
CA GLU A 149 -31.26 -16.62 4.60
C GLU A 149 -30.94 -17.96 5.27
N ILE A 150 -31.62 -19.03 4.86
CA ILE A 150 -31.26 -20.41 5.24
C ILE A 150 -30.37 -20.98 4.13
N GLU A 151 -29.18 -21.43 4.49
CA GLU A 151 -28.27 -22.15 3.59
C GLU A 151 -27.87 -23.49 4.19
N GLU A 152 -27.85 -24.53 3.37
CA GLU A 152 -27.36 -25.86 3.73
C GLU A 152 -25.82 -25.87 3.66
N GLN A 153 -25.16 -26.01 4.82
CA GLN A 153 -23.70 -25.91 4.94
C GLN A 153 -23.11 -27.09 5.72
N SER A 154 -21.85 -27.41 5.44
CA SER A 154 -21.05 -28.31 6.29
C SER A 154 -19.99 -27.52 7.06
N THR A 155 -19.55 -28.02 8.22
CA THR A 155 -18.50 -27.40 9.04
C THR A 155 -17.16 -28.12 8.96
N THR A 156 -17.11 -29.23 8.21
CA THR A 156 -15.92 -30.05 8.00
C THR A 156 -15.91 -30.60 6.57
N PRO A 157 -14.74 -30.89 5.99
CA PRO A 157 -14.64 -31.53 4.68
C PRO A 157 -15.41 -32.85 4.65
N ASN A 158 -16.32 -33.02 3.69
CA ASN A 158 -17.21 -34.20 3.56
C ASN A 158 -18.07 -34.49 4.81
N GLY A 159 -18.32 -33.47 5.64
CA GLY A 159 -19.15 -33.60 6.83
C GLY A 159 -20.65 -33.67 6.51
N PRO A 160 -21.49 -33.89 7.54
CA PRO A 160 -22.92 -33.74 7.38
C PRO A 160 -23.26 -32.29 7.01
N VAL A 161 -24.21 -32.13 6.09
CA VAL A 161 -24.79 -30.84 5.72
C VAL A 161 -25.96 -30.57 6.67
N ARG A 162 -26.07 -29.32 7.13
CA ARG A 162 -27.12 -28.87 8.06
C ARG A 162 -27.57 -27.45 7.66
N PRO A 163 -28.78 -27.04 8.02
CA PRO A 163 -29.24 -25.68 7.79
C PRO A 163 -28.51 -24.68 8.71
N PHE A 164 -28.03 -23.59 8.12
CA PHE A 164 -27.44 -22.43 8.78
C PHE A 164 -28.19 -21.16 8.39
N LEU A 165 -28.28 -20.22 9.32
CA LEU A 165 -28.69 -18.85 9.07
C LEU A 165 -27.48 -18.07 8.56
N LYS A 166 -27.55 -17.57 7.33
CA LYS A 166 -26.63 -16.57 6.80
C LYS A 166 -27.18 -15.19 7.14
N ILE A 167 -26.47 -14.44 7.97
CA ILE A 167 -26.92 -13.15 8.48
C ILE A 167 -26.04 -12.06 7.87
N SER A 168 -26.62 -11.24 6.99
CA SER A 168 -25.95 -10.13 6.31
C SER A 168 -26.22 -8.81 7.02
N LEU A 169 -25.19 -7.97 7.12
CA LEU A 169 -25.23 -6.70 7.84
C LEU A 169 -24.83 -5.55 6.94
N LEU A 170 -25.55 -4.43 7.07
CA LEU A 170 -25.29 -3.19 6.35
C LEU A 170 -23.90 -2.63 6.68
N ASN A 171 -23.46 -2.83 7.92
CA ASN A 171 -22.14 -2.43 8.39
C ASN A 171 -21.42 -3.60 9.09
N HIS A 172 -20.27 -3.99 8.55
CA HIS A 172 -19.46 -5.09 9.09
C HIS A 172 -19.00 -4.83 10.54
N GLY A 173 -18.86 -3.56 10.94
CA GLY A 173 -18.51 -3.17 12.31
C GLY A 173 -19.54 -3.61 13.36
N HIS A 174 -20.77 -3.96 12.95
CA HIS A 174 -21.82 -4.42 13.85
C HIS A 174 -21.88 -5.94 14.01
N ILE A 175 -21.06 -6.71 13.29
CA ILE A 175 -21.04 -8.18 13.36
C ILE A 175 -20.83 -8.64 14.80
N GLY A 176 -19.88 -8.03 15.53
CA GLY A 176 -19.59 -8.40 16.91
C GLY A 176 -20.79 -8.23 17.86
N ALA A 177 -21.60 -7.18 17.66
CA ALA A 177 -22.79 -6.94 18.47
C ALA A 177 -23.89 -7.97 18.19
N VAL A 178 -24.20 -8.22 16.91
CA VAL A 178 -25.24 -9.19 16.51
C VAL A 178 -24.83 -10.61 16.89
N LYS A 179 -23.57 -10.98 16.63
CA LYS A 179 -22.98 -12.24 17.11
C LYS A 179 -23.15 -12.40 18.62
N GLY A 180 -22.84 -11.35 19.39
CA GLY A 180 -22.93 -11.37 20.84
C GLY A 180 -24.34 -11.70 21.37
N ILE A 181 -25.40 -11.26 20.67
CA ILE A 181 -26.79 -11.60 21.02
C ILE A 181 -27.02 -13.10 20.88
N LEU A 182 -26.59 -13.69 19.75
CA LEU A 182 -26.80 -15.11 19.45
C LEU A 182 -25.95 -16.02 20.33
N THR A 183 -24.63 -15.77 20.40
CA THR A 183 -23.69 -16.64 21.14
C THR A 183 -23.76 -16.41 22.66
N GLY A 184 -24.31 -15.28 23.10
CA GLY A 184 -24.48 -14.96 24.52
C GLY A 184 -25.76 -15.54 25.14
N GLY A 185 -26.62 -16.19 24.34
CA GLY A 185 -27.89 -16.73 24.81
C GLY A 185 -28.96 -15.67 25.07
N TYR A 186 -28.84 -14.51 24.41
CA TYR A 186 -29.76 -13.40 24.61
C TYR A 186 -30.87 -13.31 23.55
N CYS A 187 -30.85 -14.18 22.55
CA CYS A 187 -31.91 -14.27 21.55
C CYS A 187 -33.07 -15.10 22.11
N GLU A 188 -34.20 -14.47 22.40
CA GLU A 188 -35.40 -15.13 22.94
C GLU A 188 -36.48 -15.36 21.88
N TYR A 189 -36.18 -15.12 20.60
CA TYR A 189 -37.14 -15.25 19.50
C TYR A 189 -37.80 -16.64 19.50
N ARG A 190 -39.11 -16.66 19.78
CA ARG A 190 -39.95 -17.87 19.90
C ARG A 190 -39.41 -18.95 20.86
N GLY A 191 -38.44 -18.63 21.71
CA GLY A 191 -37.71 -19.63 22.51
C GLY A 191 -36.97 -20.68 21.68
N LEU A 192 -36.61 -20.39 20.42
CA LEU A 192 -35.93 -21.35 19.54
C LEU A 192 -34.41 -21.42 19.79
N PHE A 193 -33.80 -20.32 20.26
CA PHE A 193 -32.35 -20.18 20.42
C PHE A 193 -31.87 -20.62 21.82
N THR A 194 -32.25 -21.82 22.25
CA THR A 194 -31.94 -22.32 23.61
C THR A 194 -30.55 -22.95 23.74
N SER A 195 -29.93 -23.38 22.64
CA SER A 195 -28.60 -23.98 22.61
C SER A 195 -27.54 -22.92 22.23
N LEU A 196 -26.49 -22.82 23.02
CA LEU A 196 -25.36 -21.94 22.72
C LEU A 196 -24.47 -22.56 21.65
N GLU A 197 -24.65 -22.10 20.42
CA GLU A 197 -23.83 -22.49 19.27
C GLU A 197 -22.77 -21.43 18.93
N LEU A 198 -21.71 -21.84 18.23
CA LEU A 198 -20.69 -20.94 17.71
C LEU A 198 -21.10 -20.37 16.35
N THR A 199 -20.75 -19.10 16.11
CA THR A 199 -20.78 -18.53 14.76
C THR A 199 -19.65 -19.09 13.91
N HIS A 200 -19.86 -19.03 12.61
CA HIS A 200 -18.90 -19.40 11.59
C HIS A 200 -18.64 -18.16 10.73
N GLU A 201 -17.38 -17.94 10.37
CA GLU A 201 -16.93 -16.89 9.46
C GLU A 201 -17.13 -15.43 9.93
N ALA A 202 -17.60 -15.19 11.14
CA ALA A 202 -17.81 -13.84 11.67
C ALA A 202 -16.50 -13.09 11.99
N LYS A 203 -15.37 -13.81 12.06
CA LYS A 203 -14.03 -13.24 12.25
C LYS A 203 -13.27 -12.96 10.94
N ILE A 204 -13.85 -13.28 9.78
CA ILE A 204 -13.22 -12.95 8.50
C ILE A 204 -13.25 -11.43 8.33
N PRO A 205 -12.12 -10.76 8.02
CA PRO A 205 -12.12 -9.31 7.77
C PRO A 205 -12.93 -8.93 6.54
N TYR A 206 -13.60 -7.76 6.59
CA TYR A 206 -14.46 -7.26 5.52
C TYR A 206 -13.76 -7.20 4.15
N ILE A 207 -12.55 -6.64 4.10
CA ILE A 207 -11.73 -6.58 2.88
C ILE A 207 -11.46 -7.98 2.32
N LEU A 208 -11.13 -8.94 3.20
CA LEU A 208 -10.81 -10.30 2.77
C LEU A 208 -12.05 -11.02 2.25
N ARG A 209 -13.19 -10.85 2.93
CA ARG A 209 -14.49 -11.36 2.50
C ARG A 209 -14.85 -10.83 1.11
N PHE A 210 -14.73 -9.51 0.90
CA PHE A 210 -14.94 -8.90 -0.42
C PHE A 210 -14.04 -9.50 -1.50
N MET A 211 -12.73 -9.61 -1.21
CA MET A 211 -11.75 -10.15 -2.15
C MET A 211 -12.05 -11.60 -2.55
N ILE A 212 -12.42 -12.44 -1.59
CA ILE A 212 -12.72 -13.85 -1.82
C ILE A 212 -14.00 -13.98 -2.68
N ASP A 213 -15.07 -13.31 -2.27
CA ASP A 213 -16.38 -13.46 -2.92
C ASP A 213 -16.38 -12.91 -4.35
N HIS A 214 -15.62 -11.83 -4.61
CA HIS A 214 -15.48 -11.20 -5.93
C HIS A 214 -14.26 -11.70 -6.71
N GLN A 215 -13.56 -12.72 -6.21
CA GLN A 215 -12.34 -13.29 -6.81
C GLN A 215 -11.28 -12.22 -7.16
N CYS A 216 -11.21 -11.16 -6.36
CA CYS A 216 -10.27 -10.06 -6.50
C CYS A 216 -8.93 -10.42 -5.85
N ASN A 217 -7.85 -10.24 -6.60
CA ASN A 217 -6.48 -10.36 -6.11
C ASN A 217 -5.76 -9.01 -6.08
N ALA A 218 -4.59 -8.96 -5.44
CA ALA A 218 -3.71 -7.80 -5.54
C ALA A 218 -3.34 -7.53 -7.01
N MET A 219 -3.34 -6.26 -7.43
CA MET A 219 -2.98 -5.85 -8.81
C MET A 219 -3.88 -6.43 -9.90
N SER A 220 -5.13 -6.74 -9.58
CA SER A 220 -6.17 -7.11 -10.55
C SER A 220 -6.53 -5.90 -11.41
N TRP A 221 -6.84 -6.18 -12.66
CA TRP A 221 -7.48 -5.18 -13.50
C TRP A 221 -8.98 -5.29 -13.34
N PHE A 222 -9.62 -4.14 -13.19
CA PHE A 222 -11.07 -4.02 -13.10
C PHE A 222 -11.61 -3.28 -14.30
N LEU A 223 -12.83 -3.67 -14.68
CA LEU A 223 -13.68 -3.00 -15.65
C LEU A 223 -14.95 -2.57 -14.92
N ILE A 224 -15.28 -1.29 -15.02
CA ILE A 224 -16.56 -0.75 -14.61
C ILE A 224 -17.33 -0.42 -15.89
N PRO A 225 -18.45 -1.12 -16.18
CA PRO A 225 -19.23 -0.86 -17.39
C PRO A 225 -19.77 0.57 -17.47
N THR A 226 -20.08 1.01 -18.68
CA THR A 226 -20.79 2.27 -18.92
C THR A 226 -22.12 2.29 -18.14
N ASP A 227 -22.51 3.46 -17.62
CA ASP A 227 -23.75 3.69 -16.85
C ASP A 227 -23.85 2.93 -15.51
N LYS A 228 -22.77 2.26 -15.07
CA LYS A 228 -22.73 1.50 -13.80
C LYS A 228 -21.94 2.18 -12.69
N TYR A 229 -21.68 3.47 -12.86
CA TYR A 229 -21.01 4.27 -11.87
C TYR A 229 -21.45 5.72 -11.95
N GLU A 230 -21.26 6.44 -10.87
CA GLU A 230 -21.48 7.88 -10.79
C GLU A 230 -20.16 8.59 -10.51
N HIS A 231 -19.92 9.71 -11.20
CA HIS A 231 -18.78 10.56 -10.89
C HIS A 231 -19.04 11.35 -9.61
N ILE A 232 -18.07 11.33 -8.69
CA ILE A 232 -18.13 12.15 -7.48
C ILE A 232 -17.73 13.60 -7.83
N PRO A 233 -18.61 14.60 -7.57
CA PRO A 233 -18.30 16.01 -7.77
C PRO A 233 -17.04 16.46 -7.01
N LYS A 234 -16.29 17.41 -7.57
CA LYS A 234 -15.00 17.84 -7.04
C LYS A 234 -15.10 18.33 -5.58
N GLU A 235 -16.22 18.93 -5.23
CA GLU A 235 -16.53 19.52 -3.93
C GLU A 235 -16.72 18.46 -2.84
N THR A 236 -17.20 17.27 -3.21
CA THR A 236 -17.49 16.16 -2.29
C THR A 236 -16.46 15.05 -2.35
N LYS A 237 -15.49 15.13 -3.27
CA LYS A 237 -14.37 14.18 -3.33
C LYS A 237 -13.64 14.08 -1.99
N ILE A 238 -13.49 12.85 -1.52
CA ILE A 238 -12.69 12.57 -0.32
C ILE A 238 -11.22 12.28 -0.65
N SER A 239 -10.91 12.06 -1.92
CA SER A 239 -9.55 11.73 -2.37
C SER A 239 -8.86 12.81 -3.19
N HIS A 240 -7.54 12.69 -3.30
CA HIS A 240 -6.69 13.44 -4.21
C HIS A 240 -6.59 12.82 -5.62
N CYS A 241 -7.30 11.73 -5.90
CA CYS A 241 -7.28 11.07 -7.21
C CYS A 241 -7.88 11.96 -8.30
N GLN A 242 -7.40 11.78 -9.53
CA GLN A 242 -7.96 12.49 -10.69
C GLN A 242 -9.42 12.07 -10.93
N LEU A 243 -9.70 10.77 -10.85
CA LEU A 243 -11.03 10.20 -10.92
C LEU A 243 -11.49 9.74 -9.53
N GLU A 244 -12.74 10.06 -9.19
CA GLU A 244 -13.42 9.46 -8.03
C GLU A 244 -14.83 9.08 -8.49
N VAL A 245 -15.19 7.82 -8.34
CA VAL A 245 -16.47 7.26 -8.79
C VAL A 245 -17.09 6.42 -7.68
N SER A 246 -18.42 6.33 -7.65
CA SER A 246 -19.17 5.38 -6.84
C SER A 246 -19.87 4.35 -7.72
N LEU A 247 -19.97 3.11 -7.25
CA LEU A 247 -20.61 1.99 -7.93
C LEU A 247 -21.08 0.93 -6.93
N GLU A 248 -21.97 0.05 -7.36
CA GLU A 248 -22.35 -1.14 -6.62
C GLU A 248 -21.34 -2.28 -6.83
N ALA A 249 -21.19 -3.15 -5.84
CA ALA A 249 -20.26 -4.29 -5.88
C ALA A 249 -20.50 -5.23 -7.06
N ASP A 250 -21.77 -5.53 -7.37
CA ASP A 250 -22.18 -6.40 -8.47
C ASP A 250 -21.83 -5.84 -9.86
N ASP A 251 -21.57 -4.53 -9.94
CA ASP A 251 -21.23 -3.85 -11.19
C ASP A 251 -19.70 -3.78 -11.44
N LEU A 252 -18.88 -4.22 -10.47
CA LEU A 252 -17.43 -4.27 -10.60
C LEU A 252 -16.99 -5.60 -11.23
N MET A 253 -16.41 -5.55 -12.42
CA MET A 253 -15.99 -6.76 -13.15
C MET A 253 -14.47 -6.93 -13.14
N ILE A 254 -13.98 -8.16 -13.00
CA ILE A 254 -12.58 -8.49 -13.29
C ILE A 254 -12.35 -8.36 -14.80
N CYS A 255 -11.27 -7.66 -15.18
CA CYS A 255 -10.89 -7.45 -16.57
C CYS A 255 -9.89 -8.53 -16.99
N ASP A 256 -10.37 -9.55 -17.71
CA ASP A 256 -9.56 -10.68 -18.17
C ASP A 256 -8.84 -10.42 -19.51
N THR A 257 -9.17 -9.34 -20.21
CA THR A 257 -8.66 -9.03 -21.56
C THR A 257 -7.70 -7.84 -21.56
N VAL A 258 -6.76 -7.81 -20.63
CA VAL A 258 -5.68 -6.83 -20.65
C VAL A 258 -4.60 -7.34 -21.61
N ASP A 259 -4.08 -6.47 -22.47
CA ASP A 259 -2.97 -6.83 -23.35
C ASP A 259 -1.83 -7.44 -22.50
N ASP A 260 -1.35 -8.63 -22.85
CA ASP A 260 -0.31 -9.34 -22.08
C ASP A 260 1.00 -8.53 -21.94
N ARG A 261 1.20 -7.53 -22.80
CA ARG A 261 2.32 -6.56 -22.70
C ARG A 261 2.14 -5.56 -21.55
N GLU A 262 0.93 -5.44 -21.00
CA GLU A 262 0.51 -4.48 -19.97
C GLU A 262 0.18 -5.20 -18.65
N LYS A 263 1.12 -6.04 -18.17
CA LYS A 263 0.99 -6.70 -16.86
C LYS A 263 0.72 -5.72 -15.72
N PHE A 264 1.26 -4.51 -15.82
CA PHE A 264 1.04 -3.42 -14.87
C PHE A 264 0.64 -2.14 -15.59
N ALA A 265 -0.21 -1.35 -14.93
CA ALA A 265 -0.49 0.03 -15.33
C ALA A 265 0.81 0.85 -15.31
N PRO A 266 0.86 2.04 -15.95
CA PRO A 266 2.02 2.94 -15.87
C PRO A 266 2.14 3.58 -14.47
N LEU A 267 2.52 2.77 -13.48
CA LEU A 267 2.63 3.15 -12.08
C LEU A 267 3.79 4.13 -11.89
N ARG A 268 3.57 5.23 -11.16
CA ARG A 268 4.61 6.15 -10.74
C ARG A 268 5.31 5.62 -9.50
N ILE A 269 6.62 5.40 -9.61
CA ILE A 269 7.50 4.91 -8.55
C ILE A 269 8.34 6.08 -8.06
N LEU A 270 8.12 6.53 -6.83
CA LEU A 270 8.95 7.52 -6.16
C LEU A 270 9.97 6.82 -5.27
N SER A 271 11.25 6.98 -5.59
CA SER A 271 12.34 6.69 -4.67
C SER A 271 12.77 7.98 -3.99
N PHE A 272 12.99 7.94 -2.68
CA PHE A 272 13.50 9.08 -1.94
C PHE A 272 14.46 8.64 -0.82
N ASP A 273 15.30 9.59 -0.41
CA ASP A 273 16.29 9.46 0.66
C ASP A 273 16.44 10.83 1.35
N ILE A 274 16.73 10.84 2.66
CA ILE A 274 16.92 12.07 3.44
C ILE A 274 18.32 12.18 4.04
N GLU A 275 18.83 13.41 4.09
CA GLU A 275 19.97 13.77 4.91
C GLU A 275 19.52 14.61 6.11
N THR A 276 20.12 14.35 7.27
CA THR A 276 19.83 15.06 8.51
C THR A 276 21.07 15.76 9.07
N GLY A 277 20.85 16.72 9.95
CA GLY A 277 21.90 17.21 10.84
C GLY A 277 22.48 16.06 11.65
N ILE A 278 23.79 16.10 11.88
CA ILE A 278 24.49 15.14 12.72
C ILE A 278 24.73 15.78 14.09
N PRO A 279 24.40 15.09 15.20
CA PRO A 279 24.67 15.58 16.54
C PRO A 279 26.16 15.90 16.75
N SER A 280 26.46 16.89 17.58
CA SER A 280 27.84 17.24 17.95
C SER A 280 28.51 16.18 18.82
N THR A 281 27.73 15.35 19.51
CA THR A 281 28.23 14.23 20.32
C THR A 281 28.61 13.05 19.43
N GLU A 282 29.88 12.64 19.48
CA GLU A 282 30.36 11.52 18.67
C GLU A 282 29.65 10.21 19.00
N GLY A 283 29.21 9.49 17.96
CA GLY A 283 28.52 8.20 18.09
C GLY A 283 27.01 8.30 18.35
N GLN A 284 26.46 9.50 18.54
CA GLN A 284 25.02 9.69 18.69
C GLN A 284 24.30 9.68 17.34
N PHE A 285 23.21 8.94 17.24
CA PHE A 285 22.37 8.88 16.05
C PHE A 285 21.44 10.11 15.98
N PRO A 286 21.10 10.63 14.78
CA PRO A 286 20.21 11.78 14.62
C PRO A 286 18.84 11.57 15.29
N SER A 287 18.33 12.63 15.91
CA SER A 287 17.04 12.68 16.58
C SER A 287 16.14 13.73 15.93
N ALA A 288 14.97 13.31 15.45
CA ALA A 288 13.97 14.20 14.86
C ALA A 288 13.47 15.31 15.81
N LEU A 289 13.75 15.21 17.12
CA LEU A 289 13.46 16.26 18.09
C LEU A 289 14.45 17.44 17.98
N HIS A 290 15.71 17.17 17.64
CA HIS A 290 16.79 18.15 17.72
C HIS A 290 17.38 18.43 16.34
N ASP A 291 17.70 17.39 15.59
CA ASP A 291 18.50 17.48 14.37
C ASP A 291 17.61 17.73 13.14
N PRO A 292 17.89 18.78 12.34
CA PRO A 292 17.05 19.16 11.21
C PRO A 292 17.18 18.17 10.04
N VAL A 293 16.15 18.09 9.21
CA VAL A 293 16.28 17.55 7.85
C VAL A 293 16.95 18.62 7.00
N ILE A 294 18.04 18.26 6.33
CA ILE A 294 18.87 19.20 5.55
C ILE A 294 18.76 18.96 4.04
N GLN A 295 18.53 17.73 3.59
CA GLN A 295 18.25 17.44 2.19
C GLN A 295 17.23 16.31 2.02
N ILE A 296 16.46 16.35 0.93
CA ILE A 296 15.58 15.24 0.52
C ILE A 296 15.74 15.03 -0.98
N GLY A 297 16.35 13.90 -1.35
CA GLY A 297 16.53 13.45 -2.74
C GLY A 297 15.30 12.71 -3.23
N ASN A 298 14.91 12.95 -4.48
CA ASN A 298 13.71 12.36 -5.08
C ASN A 298 13.96 11.97 -6.53
N MET A 299 13.60 10.74 -6.89
CA MET A 299 13.57 10.28 -8.27
C MET A 299 12.25 9.57 -8.56
N VAL A 300 11.56 9.99 -9.63
CA VAL A 300 10.29 9.39 -10.06
C VAL A 300 10.46 8.70 -11.41
N SER A 301 10.25 7.40 -11.41
CA SER A 301 10.18 6.58 -12.62
C SER A 301 8.74 6.17 -12.90
N THR A 302 8.43 5.90 -14.16
CA THR A 302 7.21 5.15 -14.51
C THR A 302 7.59 3.69 -14.66
N TYR A 303 6.80 2.77 -14.11
CA TYR A 303 7.07 1.33 -14.21
C TYR A 303 7.28 0.92 -15.68
N GLY A 304 8.28 0.08 -15.93
CA GLY A 304 8.70 -0.34 -17.27
C GLY A 304 9.57 0.68 -18.04
N GLN A 305 9.73 1.91 -17.55
CA GLN A 305 10.66 2.88 -18.14
C GLN A 305 12.07 2.73 -17.56
N PRO A 306 13.12 2.80 -18.39
CA PRO A 306 14.50 2.54 -17.95
C PRO A 306 15.08 3.65 -17.08
N ASN A 307 14.59 4.88 -17.23
CA ASN A 307 15.16 6.07 -16.62
C ASN A 307 14.12 6.86 -15.80
N PRO A 308 14.52 7.50 -14.69
CA PRO A 308 13.64 8.38 -13.94
C PRO A 308 13.31 9.66 -14.71
N SER A 309 12.01 9.93 -14.84
CA SER A 309 11.46 11.11 -15.52
C SER A 309 11.53 12.40 -14.70
N ILE A 310 11.58 12.29 -13.36
CA ILE A 310 11.68 13.45 -12.46
C ILE A 310 12.86 13.21 -11.53
N ARG A 311 13.70 14.23 -11.39
CA ARG A 311 14.84 14.27 -10.48
C ARG A 311 14.80 15.59 -9.73
N ALA A 312 14.60 15.55 -8.42
CA ALA A 312 14.47 16.74 -7.60
C ALA A 312 15.19 16.58 -6.25
N ILE A 313 15.93 17.61 -5.86
CA ILE A 313 16.60 17.70 -4.56
C ILE A 313 16.08 18.93 -3.82
N PHE A 314 15.60 18.73 -2.60
CA PHE A 314 15.19 19.79 -1.69
C PHE A 314 16.35 20.03 -0.71
N THR A 315 16.85 21.25 -0.59
CA THR A 315 18.02 21.56 0.26
C THR A 315 17.73 22.67 1.26
N LEU A 316 18.25 22.53 2.48
CA LEU A 316 18.33 23.60 3.46
C LEU A 316 19.60 24.41 3.20
N GLY A 317 19.44 25.69 2.91
CA GLY A 317 20.49 26.56 2.38
C GLY A 317 20.64 26.46 0.86
N THR A 318 21.41 27.39 0.29
CA THR A 318 21.64 27.49 -1.16
C THR A 318 22.41 26.30 -1.70
N CYS A 319 22.09 25.81 -2.90
CA CYS A 319 22.79 24.69 -3.52
C CYS A 319 23.10 25.04 -4.98
N SER A 320 24.33 24.78 -5.41
CA SER A 320 24.74 24.99 -6.80
C SER A 320 23.97 24.04 -7.73
N PRO A 321 23.73 24.41 -9.01
CA PRO A 321 22.98 23.58 -9.94
C PRO A 321 23.58 22.18 -10.17
N ILE A 322 22.70 21.20 -10.39
CA ILE A 322 23.04 19.82 -10.72
C ILE A 322 22.43 19.47 -12.08
N ALA A 323 23.23 18.93 -13.00
CA ALA A 323 22.77 18.59 -14.34
C ALA A 323 21.59 17.60 -14.28
N GLY A 324 20.52 17.87 -15.04
CA GLY A 324 19.34 17.00 -15.09
C GLY A 324 18.50 16.94 -13.82
N THR A 325 18.82 17.72 -12.78
CA THR A 325 18.13 17.68 -11.48
C THR A 325 17.58 19.05 -11.12
N GLN A 326 16.31 19.09 -10.68
CA GLN A 326 15.69 20.31 -10.15
C GLN A 326 16.19 20.54 -8.72
N VAL A 327 16.94 21.63 -8.51
CA VAL A 327 17.44 22.02 -7.18
C VAL A 327 16.47 23.03 -6.57
N LEU A 328 15.83 22.65 -5.46
CA LEU A 328 14.92 23.50 -4.69
C LEU A 328 15.56 23.84 -3.34
N ALA A 329 16.10 25.05 -3.22
CA ALA A 329 16.80 25.51 -2.03
C ALA A 329 15.90 26.39 -1.13
N PHE A 330 15.92 26.15 0.17
CA PHE A 330 15.09 26.83 1.16
C PHE A 330 15.92 27.36 2.32
N GLU A 331 15.57 28.53 2.86
CA GLU A 331 16.28 29.09 4.02
C GLU A 331 15.83 28.45 5.33
N LYS A 332 14.56 28.04 5.42
CA LYS A 332 13.96 27.44 6.62
C LYS A 332 13.52 26.02 6.38
N GLU A 333 13.80 25.15 7.34
CA GLU A 333 13.40 23.74 7.30
C GLU A 333 11.88 23.55 7.19
N LYS A 334 11.09 24.41 7.83
CA LYS A 334 9.62 24.37 7.71
C LYS A 334 9.15 24.54 6.27
N GLU A 335 9.80 25.43 5.52
CA GLU A 335 9.50 25.67 4.11
C GLU A 335 9.91 24.47 3.26
N LEU A 336 11.10 23.91 3.51
CA LEU A 336 11.59 22.68 2.87
C LEU A 336 10.58 21.54 2.99
N LEU A 337 10.14 21.21 4.22
CA LEU A 337 9.19 20.13 4.46
C LEU A 337 7.80 20.42 3.88
N THR A 338 7.37 21.68 3.92
CA THR A 338 6.07 22.09 3.33
C THR A 338 6.08 21.94 1.82
N GLU A 339 7.14 22.37 1.15
CA GLU A 339 7.27 22.25 -0.31
C GLU A 339 7.52 20.80 -0.74
N TRP A 340 8.26 20.00 0.04
CA TRP A 340 8.42 18.58 -0.25
C TRP A 340 7.07 17.84 -0.16
N ARG A 341 6.23 18.17 0.83
CA ARG A 341 4.86 17.63 0.90
C ARG A 341 4.06 17.99 -0.35
N LYS A 342 4.11 19.25 -0.80
CA LYS A 342 3.41 19.68 -2.04
C LYS A 342 3.90 18.91 -3.26
N PHE A 343 5.22 18.74 -3.40
CA PHE A 343 5.83 17.91 -4.44
C PHE A 343 5.31 16.47 -4.39
N PHE A 344 5.33 15.84 -3.21
CA PHE A 344 4.84 14.47 -3.04
C PHE A 344 3.36 14.33 -3.47
N MET A 345 2.52 15.30 -3.10
CA MET A 345 1.11 15.31 -3.47
C MET A 345 0.89 15.59 -4.96
N GLU A 346 1.70 16.45 -5.57
CA GLU A 346 1.61 16.77 -7.00
C GLU A 346 2.09 15.62 -7.89
N VAL A 347 3.20 14.96 -7.51
CA VAL A 347 3.71 13.76 -8.20
C VAL A 347 2.67 12.63 -8.17
N ASP A 348 1.91 12.53 -7.09
CA ASP A 348 0.93 11.47 -6.85
C ASP A 348 1.52 10.06 -7.11
N PRO A 349 2.56 9.63 -6.38
CA PRO A 349 3.22 8.35 -6.61
C PRO A 349 2.29 7.17 -6.26
N ASP A 350 2.33 6.12 -7.07
CA ASP A 350 1.62 4.87 -6.81
C ASP A 350 2.42 3.95 -5.88
N ILE A 351 3.74 3.95 -6.03
CA ILE A 351 4.67 3.17 -5.22
C ILE A 351 5.70 4.11 -4.62
N VAL A 352 5.85 4.05 -3.29
CA VAL A 352 6.90 4.75 -2.56
C VAL A 352 7.96 3.74 -2.17
N ILE A 353 9.19 3.99 -2.60
CA ILE A 353 10.35 3.14 -2.36
C ILE A 353 11.51 3.93 -1.75
N GLY A 354 12.52 3.19 -1.32
CA GLY A 354 13.81 3.70 -0.87
C GLY A 354 14.59 2.57 -0.22
N TYR A 355 15.56 2.90 0.64
CA TYR A 355 16.32 1.93 1.39
C TYR A 355 16.28 2.22 2.89
N ASN A 356 15.57 1.40 3.65
CA ASN A 356 15.31 1.58 5.09
C ASN A 356 14.38 2.77 5.43
N ILE A 357 13.59 3.22 4.45
CA ILE A 357 12.62 4.31 4.61
C ILE A 357 11.54 4.01 5.65
N THR A 358 11.19 2.74 5.87
CA THR A 358 10.15 2.38 6.84
C THR A 358 10.65 2.40 8.28
N GLN A 359 11.96 2.36 8.52
CA GLN A 359 12.53 2.39 9.86
C GLN A 359 13.18 3.73 10.20
N PHE A 360 13.60 4.49 9.18
CA PHE A 360 14.27 5.78 9.38
C PHE A 360 13.51 6.93 8.73
N ASP A 361 13.54 7.05 7.41
CA ASP A 361 13.15 8.27 6.69
C ASP A 361 11.72 8.72 6.97
N VAL A 362 10.72 7.83 6.79
CA VAL A 362 9.31 8.18 7.00
C VAL A 362 9.03 8.50 8.48
N PRO A 363 9.42 7.66 9.46
CA PRO A 363 9.30 8.01 10.87
C PRO A 363 10.00 9.32 11.25
N TYR A 364 11.20 9.58 10.69
CA TYR A 364 11.97 10.78 10.97
C TYR A 364 11.25 12.03 10.47
N LEU A 365 10.79 12.02 9.21
CA LEU A 365 10.04 13.12 8.60
C LEU A 365 8.74 13.43 9.37
N LEU A 366 7.95 12.40 9.72
CA LEU A 366 6.70 12.58 10.48
C LEU A 366 6.94 13.15 11.88
N ASN A 367 7.96 12.64 12.60
CA ASN A 367 8.29 13.15 13.92
C ASN A 367 8.87 14.56 13.84
N ARG A 368 9.73 14.86 12.85
CA ARG A 368 10.33 16.19 12.68
C ARG A 368 9.27 17.24 12.34
N ALA A 369 8.36 16.90 11.42
CA ALA A 369 7.23 17.75 11.09
C ALA A 369 6.34 18.03 12.31
N ARG A 370 6.09 17.03 13.16
CA ARG A 370 5.38 17.21 14.43
C ARG A 370 6.14 18.16 15.37
N THR A 371 7.46 17.97 15.55
CA THR A 371 8.32 18.86 16.35
C THR A 371 8.24 20.31 15.87
N LEU A 372 8.14 20.53 14.56
CA LEU A 372 8.06 21.85 13.94
C LEU A 372 6.63 22.43 13.89
N GLY A 373 5.61 21.68 14.32
CA GLY A 373 4.21 22.10 14.30
C GLY A 373 3.56 22.10 12.90
N LEU A 374 4.05 21.26 11.97
CA LEU A 374 3.49 21.11 10.62
C LEU A 374 2.36 20.07 10.61
N ALA A 375 1.16 20.48 11.03
CA ALA A 375 0.01 19.58 11.17
C ALA A 375 -0.36 18.86 9.86
N ASP A 376 -0.29 19.56 8.72
CA ASP A 376 -0.69 19.02 7.42
C ASP A 376 0.31 18.03 6.83
N PHE A 377 1.56 18.01 7.33
CA PHE A 377 2.62 17.14 6.79
C PHE A 377 2.26 15.66 6.88
N ALA A 378 1.54 15.27 7.93
CA ALA A 378 1.12 13.89 8.14
C ALA A 378 -0.02 13.45 7.21
N TYR A 379 -0.46 14.23 6.23
CA TYR A 379 -1.50 13.83 5.26
C TYR A 379 -0.86 13.64 3.89
N LEU A 380 -0.21 12.48 3.69
CA LEU A 380 0.49 12.04 2.48
C LEU A 380 -0.27 10.92 1.73
N GLY A 381 -1.35 10.39 2.31
CA GLY A 381 -2.23 9.43 1.64
C GLY A 381 -3.04 10.08 0.51
N ARG A 382 -3.76 9.27 -0.26
CA ARG A 382 -4.74 9.76 -1.25
C ARG A 382 -6.05 10.17 -0.60
N VAL A 383 -6.38 9.69 0.59
CA VAL A 383 -7.54 10.15 1.37
C VAL A 383 -7.20 11.45 2.10
N LYS A 384 -7.96 12.53 1.82
CA LYS A 384 -7.68 13.88 2.32
C LYS A 384 -7.70 13.99 3.86
N SER A 385 -8.59 13.23 4.50
CA SER A 385 -8.85 13.30 5.94
C SER A 385 -8.04 12.29 6.77
N SER A 386 -7.22 11.45 6.13
CA SER A 386 -6.50 10.36 6.82
C SER A 386 -5.03 10.71 7.02
N PRO A 387 -4.58 10.96 8.27
CA PRO A 387 -3.18 11.20 8.54
C PRO A 387 -2.39 9.91 8.76
N GLN A 388 -1.14 9.89 8.30
CA GLN A 388 -0.10 8.95 8.72
C GLN A 388 0.15 9.07 10.24
N ARG A 389 -0.18 8.01 10.97
CA ARG A 389 0.08 7.92 12.42
C ARG A 389 1.07 6.81 12.71
N LEU A 390 2.24 7.19 13.24
CA LEU A 390 3.21 6.22 13.73
C LEU A 390 2.56 5.34 14.81
N GLY A 391 2.68 4.02 14.65
CA GLY A 391 2.26 3.06 15.65
C GLY A 391 3.09 3.17 16.94
N ALA A 392 2.65 2.49 18.00
CA ALA A 392 3.44 2.38 19.22
C ALA A 392 4.80 1.72 18.93
N TRP A 393 5.89 2.26 19.48
CA TRP A 393 7.24 1.72 19.26
C TRP A 393 7.33 0.25 19.69
N ARG A 394 7.76 -0.63 18.77
CA ARG A 394 8.05 -2.05 19.04
C ARG A 394 9.33 -2.47 18.31
N PRO A 395 10.25 -3.22 18.96
CA PRO A 395 11.45 -3.75 18.29
C PRO A 395 11.06 -4.63 17.09
N ASN A 396 11.77 -4.49 15.96
CA ASN A 396 11.57 -5.27 14.73
C ASN A 396 10.18 -5.17 14.09
N PHE A 397 9.41 -4.13 14.43
CA PHE A 397 8.05 -3.93 13.92
C PHE A 397 8.01 -2.83 12.86
N TRP A 398 7.23 -3.10 11.81
CA TRP A 398 6.82 -2.18 10.77
C TRP A 398 5.99 -1.04 11.35
N ASN A 399 6.66 -0.04 11.92
CA ASN A 399 6.02 1.13 12.53
C ASN A 399 5.82 2.30 11.57
N CYS A 400 6.13 2.12 10.29
CA CYS A 400 5.80 3.10 9.26
C CYS A 400 4.30 3.06 8.97
N PRO A 401 3.55 4.14 9.20
CA PRO A 401 2.20 4.25 8.67
C PRO A 401 2.34 4.21 7.14
N GLY A 402 1.69 3.24 6.50
CA GLY A 402 1.58 3.23 5.05
C GLY A 402 0.88 4.49 4.54
N TYR A 403 0.65 4.55 3.23
CA TYR A 403 -0.06 5.64 2.60
C TYR A 403 -1.38 5.11 2.09
N ASP A 404 -2.51 5.63 2.58
CA ASP A 404 -3.81 5.19 2.05
C ASP A 404 -3.85 5.42 0.54
N GLY A 405 -4.10 4.35 -0.23
CA GLY A 405 -4.15 4.40 -1.68
C GLY A 405 -2.81 4.41 -2.41
N ARG A 406 -1.67 4.21 -1.71
CA ARG A 406 -0.35 4.03 -2.33
C ARG A 406 0.34 2.78 -1.77
N LEU A 407 1.21 2.19 -2.57
CA LEU A 407 2.05 1.07 -2.18
C LEU A 407 3.31 1.56 -1.48
N LEU A 408 3.76 0.80 -0.48
CA LEU A 408 5.02 1.05 0.21
C LEU A 408 5.92 -0.18 0.07
N LEU A 409 7.03 -0.02 -0.66
CA LEU A 409 8.00 -1.09 -0.91
C LEU A 409 9.39 -0.61 -0.50
N ASP A 410 9.83 -1.02 0.68
CA ASP A 410 11.19 -0.75 1.13
C ASP A 410 12.14 -1.85 0.65
N VAL A 411 13.07 -1.47 -0.24
CA VAL A 411 14.01 -2.39 -0.88
C VAL A 411 14.90 -3.09 0.15
N TYR A 412 15.20 -2.43 1.28
CA TYR A 412 15.97 -3.05 2.37
C TYR A 412 15.29 -4.33 2.87
N HIS A 413 13.99 -4.27 3.11
CA HIS A 413 13.23 -5.39 3.64
C HIS A 413 13.02 -6.49 2.62
N HIS A 414 12.77 -6.13 1.36
CA HIS A 414 12.72 -7.08 0.26
C HIS A 414 13.98 -7.94 0.24
N ILE A 415 15.16 -7.30 0.23
CA ILE A 415 16.45 -7.99 0.17
C ILE A 415 16.67 -8.85 1.42
N ARG A 416 16.31 -8.35 2.60
CA ARG A 416 16.48 -9.08 3.87
C ARG A 416 15.71 -10.40 3.90
N GLU A 417 14.53 -10.45 3.29
CA GLU A 417 13.67 -11.62 3.27
C GLU A 417 13.99 -12.59 2.12
N HIS A 418 14.23 -12.08 0.91
CA HIS A 418 14.44 -12.91 -0.28
C HIS A 418 15.90 -13.38 -0.45
N TYR A 419 16.85 -12.70 0.17
CA TYR A 419 18.28 -13.06 0.12
C TYR A 419 18.84 -13.21 1.53
N PRO A 420 18.40 -14.20 2.33
CA PRO A 420 18.94 -14.45 3.65
C PRO A 420 20.41 -14.92 3.57
N GLY A 421 21.24 -14.47 4.51
CA GLY A 421 22.65 -14.86 4.60
C GLY A 421 23.60 -14.17 3.60
N LEU A 422 23.28 -12.95 3.12
CA LEU A 422 24.19 -12.23 2.22
C LEU A 422 25.60 -12.10 2.82
N PRO A 423 26.65 -12.55 2.11
CA PRO A 423 28.01 -12.52 2.60
C PRO A 423 28.66 -11.13 2.41
N GLY A 424 29.73 -10.88 3.15
CA GLY A 424 30.59 -9.70 2.99
C GLY A 424 30.43 -8.64 4.08
N GLU A 425 31.42 -7.75 4.15
CA GLU A 425 31.41 -6.62 5.07
C GLU A 425 30.30 -5.63 4.70
N GLY A 426 29.54 -5.18 5.68
CA GLY A 426 28.40 -4.30 5.41
C GLY A 426 27.19 -5.02 4.82
N ALA A 427 27.06 -6.34 5.07
CA ALA A 427 25.81 -7.10 5.10
C ALA A 427 24.54 -6.24 5.13
N TYR A 428 23.76 -6.16 4.04
CA TYR A 428 22.47 -5.45 3.99
C TYR A 428 22.52 -3.93 4.21
N LYS A 429 23.69 -3.30 4.24
CA LYS A 429 23.81 -1.84 4.07
C LYS A 429 23.71 -1.51 2.58
N LEU A 430 23.19 -0.33 2.24
CA LEU A 430 23.00 0.10 0.84
C LEU A 430 24.27 -0.06 0.00
N ASN A 431 25.44 0.32 0.55
CA ASN A 431 26.72 0.16 -0.14
C ASN A 431 27.07 -1.32 -0.42
N GLY A 432 26.83 -2.20 0.55
CA GLY A 432 27.12 -3.63 0.43
C GLY A 432 26.24 -4.31 -0.61
N VAL A 433 24.93 -4.06 -0.56
CA VAL A 433 23.98 -4.65 -1.53
C VAL A 433 24.15 -4.07 -2.93
N SER A 434 24.44 -2.77 -3.05
CA SER A 434 24.72 -2.14 -4.34
C SER A 434 26.00 -2.70 -4.96
N SER A 435 27.03 -2.91 -4.14
CA SER A 435 28.29 -3.51 -4.61
C SER A 435 28.06 -4.95 -5.08
N HIS A 436 27.28 -5.72 -4.32
CA HIS A 436 27.02 -7.12 -4.59
C HIS A 436 26.14 -7.33 -5.84
N PHE A 437 25.01 -6.62 -5.95
CA PHE A 437 24.02 -6.86 -7.02
C PHE A 437 24.22 -5.99 -8.25
N LEU A 438 24.74 -4.77 -8.09
CA LEU A 438 24.88 -3.80 -9.19
C LEU A 438 26.34 -3.60 -9.62
N GLY A 439 27.32 -4.03 -8.82
CA GLY A 439 28.72 -3.67 -9.02
C GLY A 439 28.99 -2.17 -8.85
N GLN A 440 28.10 -1.45 -8.14
CA GLN A 440 28.18 -0.01 -7.90
C GLN A 440 28.32 0.28 -6.40
N LYS A 441 28.96 1.39 -6.05
CA LYS A 441 29.13 1.84 -4.67
C LYS A 441 28.34 3.13 -4.42
N LYS A 442 28.12 3.44 -3.14
CA LYS A 442 27.74 4.79 -2.71
C LYS A 442 28.87 5.77 -3.03
N GLU A 443 28.55 7.06 -3.09
CA GLU A 443 29.56 8.11 -3.04
C GLU A 443 30.29 8.07 -1.67
N ASP A 444 31.60 8.30 -1.67
CA ASP A 444 32.45 8.15 -0.47
C ASP A 444 32.38 9.41 0.42
N ILE A 445 31.22 9.60 1.06
CA ILE A 445 31.01 10.65 2.06
C ILE A 445 30.75 9.98 3.41
N SER A 446 31.63 10.25 4.37
CA SER A 446 31.44 9.85 5.76
C SER A 446 30.42 10.77 6.44
N TYR A 447 29.63 10.22 7.37
CA TYR A 447 28.70 11.02 8.18
C TYR A 447 29.38 12.20 8.91
N LYS A 448 30.68 12.08 9.20
CA LYS A 448 31.48 13.16 9.82
C LYS A 448 31.68 14.37 8.90
N GLN A 449 31.56 14.19 7.59
CA GLN A 449 31.69 15.26 6.60
C GLN A 449 30.38 16.01 6.37
N ILE A 450 29.22 15.42 6.70
CA ILE A 450 27.90 16.03 6.49
C ILE A 450 27.82 17.44 7.12
N PRO A 451 28.21 17.67 8.40
CA PRO A 451 28.17 19.02 8.97
C PRO A 451 29.12 20.00 8.28
N ILE A 452 30.27 19.53 7.78
CA ILE A 452 31.26 20.37 7.09
C ILE A 452 30.69 20.81 5.74
N LEU A 453 30.14 19.87 4.98
CA LEU A 453 29.55 20.14 3.66
C LEU A 453 28.31 21.04 3.77
N GLN A 454 27.45 20.78 4.75
CA GLN A 454 26.23 21.54 4.97
C GLN A 454 26.51 23.00 5.37
N ASN A 455 27.47 23.22 6.28
CA ASN A 455 27.82 24.56 6.78
C ASN A 455 28.82 25.32 5.89
N GLY A 456 29.25 24.71 4.78
CA GLY A 456 30.09 25.35 3.78
C GLY A 456 29.29 26.28 2.85
N ASN A 457 29.59 26.21 1.56
CA ASN A 457 29.01 27.06 0.52
C ASN A 457 27.98 26.28 -0.34
N ALA A 458 27.52 26.90 -1.43
CA ALA A 458 26.56 26.28 -2.33
C ALA A 458 27.11 25.04 -3.05
N ASP A 459 28.42 25.01 -3.33
CA ASP A 459 29.08 23.88 -4.00
C ASP A 459 29.27 22.69 -3.05
N THR A 460 29.63 22.93 -1.79
CA THR A 460 29.74 21.83 -0.81
C THR A 460 28.38 21.21 -0.51
N ARG A 461 27.30 22.01 -0.47
CA ARG A 461 25.93 21.48 -0.38
C ARG A 461 25.50 20.75 -1.65
N ARG A 462 26.01 21.15 -2.82
CA ARG A 462 25.81 20.42 -4.08
C ARG A 462 26.49 19.05 -4.05
N ASP A 463 27.69 18.93 -3.49
CA ASP A 463 28.36 17.63 -3.38
C ASP A 463 27.59 16.68 -2.45
N LEU A 464 27.08 17.19 -1.33
CA LEU A 464 26.16 16.45 -0.46
C LEU A 464 24.86 16.05 -1.19
N ALA A 465 24.33 16.93 -2.03
CA ALA A 465 23.14 16.66 -2.84
C ALA A 465 23.38 15.58 -3.90
N ILE A 466 24.56 15.53 -4.52
CA ILE A 466 24.91 14.46 -5.46
C ILE A 466 24.99 13.11 -4.72
N TYR A 467 25.54 13.09 -3.51
CA TYR A 467 25.54 11.91 -2.64
C TYR A 467 24.12 11.44 -2.30
N CYS A 468 23.24 12.33 -1.82
CA CYS A 468 21.85 11.99 -1.52
C CYS A 468 21.07 11.51 -2.77
N MET A 469 21.30 12.14 -3.93
CA MET A 469 20.69 11.69 -5.19
C MET A 469 21.21 10.31 -5.63
N LYS A 470 22.47 9.95 -5.31
CA LYS A 470 23.00 8.59 -5.58
C LYS A 470 22.28 7.57 -4.71
N ASP A 471 22.11 7.89 -3.42
CA ASP A 471 21.40 7.05 -2.47
C ASP A 471 19.92 6.90 -2.79
N THR A 472 19.32 7.92 -3.42
CA THR A 472 17.98 7.87 -3.98
C THR A 472 17.89 6.96 -5.23
N TYR A 473 18.94 6.92 -6.05
CA TYR A 473 18.96 6.20 -7.33
C TYR A 473 19.24 4.71 -7.18
N LEU A 474 20.12 4.32 -6.25
CA LEU A 474 20.49 2.92 -6.03
C LEU A 474 19.28 2.01 -5.73
N PRO A 475 18.28 2.40 -4.91
CA PRO A 475 17.06 1.62 -4.69
C PRO A 475 16.25 1.39 -5.96
N LEU A 476 16.16 2.35 -6.89
CA LEU A 476 15.49 2.15 -8.19
C LEU A 476 16.21 1.08 -9.02
N LEU A 477 17.55 1.13 -9.04
CA LEU A 477 18.34 0.14 -9.75
C LEU A 477 18.22 -1.25 -9.13
N LEU A 478 18.22 -1.35 -7.80
CA LEU A 478 18.01 -2.60 -7.07
C LEU A 478 16.61 -3.16 -7.30
N LEU A 479 15.58 -2.31 -7.25
CA LEU A 479 14.18 -2.67 -7.54
C LEU A 479 14.08 -3.38 -8.89
N ALA A 480 14.64 -2.77 -9.94
CA ALA A 480 14.63 -3.32 -11.29
C ALA A 480 15.52 -4.57 -11.42
N LYS A 481 16.73 -4.54 -10.85
CA LYS A 481 17.70 -5.65 -10.95
C LYS A 481 17.19 -6.94 -10.31
N LEU A 482 16.47 -6.83 -9.20
CA LEU A 482 16.00 -7.95 -8.39
C LEU A 482 14.52 -8.26 -8.63
N SER A 483 13.83 -7.49 -9.49
CA SER A 483 12.39 -7.63 -9.75
C SER A 483 11.56 -7.57 -8.44
N CYS A 484 11.95 -6.67 -7.53
CA CYS A 484 11.39 -6.66 -6.18
C CYS A 484 9.87 -6.50 -6.17
N PHE A 485 9.36 -5.65 -7.06
CA PHE A 485 7.92 -5.36 -7.14
C PHE A 485 7.15 -6.58 -7.65
N GLU A 486 7.66 -7.23 -8.69
CA GLU A 486 7.05 -8.41 -9.31
C GLU A 486 6.97 -9.59 -8.33
N GLU A 487 8.04 -9.84 -7.57
CA GLU A 487 8.07 -10.90 -6.57
C GLU A 487 7.08 -10.63 -5.42
N GLU A 488 6.99 -9.38 -4.92
CA GLU A 488 6.02 -9.03 -3.87
C GLU A 488 4.56 -9.06 -4.36
N VAL A 489 4.31 -8.66 -5.61
CA VAL A 489 2.99 -8.81 -6.22
C VAL A 489 2.61 -10.27 -6.35
N LYS A 490 3.55 -11.13 -6.77
CA LYS A 490 3.33 -12.57 -6.87
C LYS A 490 3.00 -13.17 -5.50
N GLU A 491 3.75 -12.82 -4.46
CA GLU A 491 3.48 -13.26 -3.09
C GLU A 491 2.09 -12.79 -2.61
N ALA A 492 1.71 -11.54 -2.89
CA ALA A 492 0.39 -11.01 -2.52
C ALA A 492 -0.75 -11.77 -3.20
N LYS A 493 -0.60 -12.07 -4.50
CA LYS A 493 -1.56 -12.86 -5.28
C LYS A 493 -1.68 -14.29 -4.77
N GLU A 494 -0.56 -14.98 -4.54
CA GLU A 494 -0.54 -16.35 -4.01
C GLU A 494 -1.13 -16.45 -2.61
N ALA A 495 -0.95 -15.41 -1.79
CA ALA A 495 -1.53 -15.34 -0.46
C ALA A 495 -2.98 -14.83 -0.42
N HIS A 496 -3.54 -14.38 -1.56
CA HIS A 496 -4.87 -13.79 -1.68
C HIS A 496 -5.13 -12.66 -0.67
N VAL A 497 -4.17 -11.77 -0.51
CA VAL A 497 -4.26 -10.60 0.37
C VAL A 497 -3.82 -9.32 -0.35
N PRO A 498 -4.23 -8.13 0.13
CA PRO A 498 -3.74 -6.88 -0.43
C PRO A 498 -2.19 -6.76 -0.38
N PHE A 499 -1.60 -6.04 -1.34
CA PHE A 499 -0.14 -5.86 -1.40
C PHE A 499 0.43 -5.30 -0.09
N ASN A 500 -0.14 -4.20 0.41
CA ASN A 500 0.36 -3.52 1.60
C ASN A 500 0.29 -4.36 2.89
N VAL A 501 -0.50 -5.45 2.91
CA VAL A 501 -0.64 -6.29 4.10
C VAL A 501 0.36 -7.45 4.15
N ILE A 502 1.04 -7.78 3.05
CA ILE A 502 1.88 -8.99 2.97
C ILE A 502 2.98 -9.01 4.04
N ARG A 503 3.50 -7.84 4.42
CA ARG A 503 4.60 -7.71 5.39
C ARG A 503 4.12 -7.47 6.82
N VAL A 504 2.94 -6.89 7.01
CA VAL A 504 2.44 -6.43 8.32
C VAL A 504 1.39 -7.35 8.94
N ALA A 505 0.61 -8.08 8.15
CA ALA A 505 -0.52 -8.88 8.63
C ALA A 505 -0.37 -10.37 8.27
N LYS A 506 0.66 -11.02 8.82
CA LYS A 506 0.87 -12.48 8.64
C LYS A 506 -0.36 -13.31 9.02
N TRP A 507 -1.12 -12.88 10.02
CA TRP A 507 -2.37 -13.54 10.43
C TRP A 507 -3.43 -13.50 9.32
N MET A 508 -3.50 -12.43 8.53
CA MET A 508 -4.48 -12.27 7.46
C MET A 508 -4.22 -13.26 6.33
N LYS A 509 -2.94 -13.54 6.00
CA LYS A 509 -2.56 -14.62 5.06
C LYS A 509 -3.06 -15.99 5.53
N ALA A 510 -2.94 -16.27 6.84
CA ALA A 510 -3.42 -17.53 7.40
C ALA A 510 -4.95 -17.65 7.34
N VAL A 511 -5.67 -16.55 7.56
CA VAL A 511 -7.13 -16.50 7.41
C VAL A 511 -7.51 -16.71 5.94
N ALA A 512 -6.90 -15.99 5.00
CA ALA A 512 -7.15 -16.12 3.56
C ALA A 512 -6.98 -17.57 3.08
N LYS A 513 -5.85 -18.19 3.42
CA LYS A 513 -5.59 -19.60 3.12
C LYS A 513 -6.70 -20.52 3.65
N ARG A 514 -7.07 -20.37 4.93
CA ARG A 514 -8.13 -21.19 5.53
C ARG A 514 -9.46 -21.02 4.80
N CYS A 515 -9.80 -19.82 4.36
CA CYS A 515 -11.06 -19.57 3.66
C CYS A 515 -11.07 -20.26 2.29
N LEU A 516 -9.95 -20.18 1.56
CA LEU A 516 -9.81 -20.84 0.26
C LEU A 516 -9.83 -22.36 0.37
N ASP A 517 -9.12 -22.93 1.36
CA ASP A 517 -9.16 -24.36 1.67
C ASP A 517 -10.61 -24.81 2.00
N ALA A 518 -11.38 -23.95 2.69
CA ALA A 518 -12.77 -24.22 3.04
C ALA A 518 -13.73 -24.18 1.85
N ILE A 519 -13.54 -23.21 0.94
CA ILE A 519 -14.29 -23.13 -0.32
C ILE A 519 -14.02 -24.36 -1.20
N ASP A 520 -12.75 -24.73 -1.37
CA ASP A 520 -12.34 -25.89 -2.18
C ASP A 520 -12.95 -27.20 -1.65
N GLN A 521 -13.02 -27.34 -0.33
CA GLN A 521 -13.55 -28.54 0.34
C GLN A 521 -15.03 -28.41 0.73
N GLN A 522 -15.71 -27.35 0.27
CA GLN A 522 -17.15 -27.12 0.42
C GLN A 522 -17.66 -27.14 1.88
N TYR A 523 -17.00 -26.38 2.76
CA TYR A 523 -17.44 -26.20 4.15
C TYR A 523 -17.22 -24.75 4.62
N ILE A 524 -17.90 -24.35 5.70
CA ILE A 524 -17.75 -23.03 6.34
C ILE A 524 -16.81 -23.10 7.54
N LEU A 525 -16.01 -22.05 7.75
CA LEU A 525 -15.04 -22.01 8.85
C LEU A 525 -15.70 -21.70 10.21
N PRO A 526 -15.52 -22.55 11.24
CA PRO A 526 -15.91 -22.18 12.59
C PRO A 526 -15.04 -21.02 13.09
N ASP A 527 -15.65 -20.08 13.81
CA ASP A 527 -14.88 -19.07 14.53
C ASP A 527 -14.10 -19.75 15.66
N THR A 528 -12.80 -19.95 15.48
CA THR A 528 -11.99 -20.55 16.53
C THR A 528 -11.97 -19.65 17.77
N PRO A 529 -12.13 -20.21 18.98
CA PRO A 529 -11.79 -19.51 20.21
C PRO A 529 -10.26 -19.44 20.26
N HIS A 530 -9.70 -18.32 19.82
CA HIS A 530 -8.34 -17.92 20.19
C HIS A 530 -8.45 -16.97 21.36
#